data_AF-A0A3D5J7Y3-F1
#
_entry.id   AF-A0A3D5J7Y3-F1
#
_cell.length_a   1.000
_cell.length_b   1.000
_cell.length_c   1.000
_cell.angle_alpha   90.00
_cell.angle_beta   90.00
_cell.angle_gamma   90.00
#
_symmetry.space_group_name_H-M   'P 1'
#
loop_
_entity.id
_entity.type
_entity.pdbx_description
1 polymer ?
#
loop_
_entity_poly.entity_id
_entity_poly.type
_entity_poly.pdbx_seq_one_letter_code
_entity_poly.pdbx_strand_id
1 'polypeptide(L)'
;MGPEGVKHCLNAGVNDLGGTLMNESITRAAGTVHGQEMLPEWMESLIQRSGREPMQRDTMYRKADSSQIQKSYGNQQLILGSA
;
A
#
# COMPACT_ATOMS: atom_id res chain seq x y z
N MET A 1 -10.21 4.68 -3.87
CA MET A 1 -11.00 4.49 -2.64
C MET A 1 -10.10 4.77 -1.46
N GLY A 2 -10.49 5.64 -0.53
CA GLY A 2 -9.67 5.97 0.65
C GLY A 2 -9.72 4.89 1.75
N PRO A 3 -9.16 5.19 2.94
CA PRO A 3 -9.13 4.30 4.11
C PRO A 3 -10.45 3.58 4.43
N GLU A 4 -11.57 4.29 4.37
CA GLU A 4 -12.88 3.70 4.66
C GLU A 4 -13.27 2.64 3.62
N GLY A 5 -12.98 2.86 2.34
CA GLY A 5 -13.26 1.87 1.30
C GLY A 5 -12.45 0.58 1.51
N VAL A 6 -11.18 0.72 1.89
CA VAL A 6 -10.31 -0.41 2.25
C VAL A 6 -10.91 -1.22 3.40
N LYS A 7 -11.37 -0.54 4.46
CA LYS A 7 -12.02 -1.20 5.60
C LYS A 7 -13.27 -1.99 5.20
N HIS A 8 -14.12 -1.41 4.35
CA HIS A 8 -15.31 -2.11 3.85
C HIS A 8 -14.94 -3.36 3.06
N CYS A 9 -13.93 -3.28 2.18
CA CYS A 9 -13.44 -4.42 1.42
C CYS A 9 -12.87 -5.53 2.33
N LEU A 10 -12.07 -5.17 3.33
CA LEU A 10 -11.55 -6.13 4.32
C LEU A 10 -12.69 -6.82 5.09
N ASN A 11 -13.74 -6.08 5.44
CA ASN A 11 -14.92 -6.65 6.12
C ASN A 11 -15.77 -7.52 5.17
N ALA A 12 -15.71 -7.27 3.87
CA ALA A 12 -16.40 -8.05 2.84
C ALA A 12 -15.64 -9.33 2.42
N GLY A 13 -14.50 -9.64 3.04
CA GLY A 13 -13.76 -10.88 2.81
C GLY A 13 -12.46 -10.73 2.00
N VAL A 14 -12.10 -9.51 1.60
CA VAL A 14 -10.77 -9.27 1.00
C VAL A 14 -9.69 -9.56 2.05
N ASN A 15 -8.65 -10.29 1.62
CA ASN A 15 -7.52 -10.69 2.46
C ASN A 15 -6.17 -10.18 1.92
N ASP A 16 -6.18 -9.46 0.80
CA ASP A 16 -4.99 -8.97 0.13
C ASP A 16 -5.15 -7.49 -0.22
N LEU A 17 -4.22 -6.68 0.28
CA LEU A 17 -4.15 -5.25 -0.03
C LEU A 17 -2.90 -5.00 -0.86
N GLY A 18 -3.09 -4.66 -2.13
CA GLY A 18 -2.05 -4.08 -2.97
C GLY A 18 -2.24 -2.57 -3.04
N GLY A 19 -1.14 -1.81 -2.96
CA GLY A 19 -1.26 -0.37 -2.76
C GLY A 19 -0.05 0.49 -3.12
N THR A 20 0.60 0.26 -4.25
CA THR A 20 1.34 1.34 -4.95
C THR A 20 1.44 0.97 -6.42
N LEU A 21 0.84 1.78 -7.29
CA LEU A 21 1.31 1.90 -8.67
C LEU A 21 2.71 2.54 -8.62
N MET A 22 3.74 1.76 -8.31
CA MET A 22 5.12 2.25 -8.41
C MET A 22 5.39 2.49 -9.89
N ASN A 23 5.52 3.76 -10.28
CA ASN A 23 5.62 4.26 -11.66
C ASN A 23 4.33 4.29 -12.48
N GLU A 24 3.39 5.15 -12.11
CA GLU A 24 2.55 5.78 -13.13
C GLU A 24 3.30 6.93 -13.82
N SER A 25 4.32 6.60 -14.62
CA SER A 25 4.92 7.59 -15.52
C SER A 25 3.90 8.17 -16.51
N ILE A 26 2.84 7.40 -16.84
CA ILE A 26 1.77 7.79 -17.76
C ILE A 26 0.75 8.72 -17.08
N THR A 27 0.21 8.34 -15.93
CA THR A 27 -0.84 9.11 -15.21
C THR A 27 -0.29 10.40 -14.58
N ARG A 28 1.00 10.40 -14.17
CA ARG A 28 1.72 11.61 -13.73
C ARG A 28 2.04 12.57 -14.89
N ALA A 29 2.44 12.05 -16.05
CA ALA A 29 2.68 12.88 -17.25
C ALA A 29 1.38 13.48 -17.82
N ALA A 30 0.24 12.83 -17.59
CA ALA A 30 -1.09 13.31 -17.98
C ALA A 30 -1.66 14.40 -17.04
N GLY A 31 -0.90 14.89 -16.06
CA GLY A 31 -1.28 16.02 -15.21
C GLY A 31 -2.32 15.69 -14.12
N THR A 32 -2.57 14.41 -13.85
CA THR A 32 -3.50 14.01 -12.80
C THR A 32 -2.77 13.83 -11.46
N VAL A 33 -3.28 14.48 -10.40
CA VAL A 33 -2.66 14.53 -9.05
C VAL A 33 -3.02 13.29 -8.20
N HIS A 34 -3.73 12.31 -8.77
CA HIS A 34 -4.31 11.20 -8.01
C HIS A 34 -3.51 9.89 -8.15
N GLY A 35 -2.19 9.98 -8.02
CA GLY A 35 -1.33 8.83 -7.73
C GLY A 35 -1.34 8.56 -6.23
N GLN A 36 -2.32 7.80 -5.73
CA GLN A 36 -2.33 7.43 -4.31
C GLN A 36 -1.29 6.31 -4.08
N GLU A 37 -0.05 6.71 -3.86
CA GLU A 37 0.97 5.84 -3.28
C GLU A 37 0.65 5.67 -1.78
N MET A 38 0.47 4.44 -1.33
CA MET A 38 0.26 4.12 0.08
C MET A 38 1.48 3.40 0.60
N LEU A 39 2.15 4.00 1.59
CA LEU A 39 3.27 3.35 2.22
C LEU A 39 2.88 2.04 2.92
N PRO A 40 3.78 1.05 3.00
CA PRO A 40 3.53 -0.18 3.74
C PRO A 40 3.05 0.07 5.17
N GLU A 41 3.63 1.04 5.86
CA GLU A 41 3.25 1.45 7.21
C GLU A 41 1.77 1.86 7.31
N TRP A 42 1.26 2.52 6.27
CA TRP A 42 -0.12 2.95 6.22
C TRP A 42 -1.05 1.77 5.93
N MET A 43 -0.66 0.87 5.03
CA MET A 43 -1.39 -0.36 4.77
C MET A 43 -1.51 -1.21 6.03
N GLU A 44 -0.41 -1.42 6.75
CA GLU A 44 -0.40 -2.18 8.01
C GLU A 44 -1.30 -1.54 9.07
N SER A 45 -1.22 -0.21 9.23
CA SER A 45 -2.10 0.53 10.12
C SER A 45 -3.59 0.35 9.79
N LEU A 46 -3.96 0.29 8.51
CA LEU A 46 -5.35 0.04 8.09
C LEU A 46 -5.81 -1.39 8.38
N ILE A 47 -4.94 -2.37 8.13
CA ILE A 47 -5.21 -3.78 8.41
C ILE A 47 -5.43 -3.99 9.92
N GLN A 48 -4.53 -3.46 10.75
CA GLN A 48 -4.61 -3.54 12.21
C GLN A 48 -5.86 -2.84 12.75
N ARG A 49 -6.19 -1.64 12.26
CA ARG A 49 -7.43 -0.92 12.63
C ARG A 49 -8.70 -1.66 12.19
N SER A 50 -8.61 -2.59 11.25
CA SER A 50 -9.69 -3.48 10.84
C SER A 50 -9.73 -4.78 11.63
N GLY A 51 -8.91 -4.92 12.69
CA GLY A 51 -8.88 -6.10 13.56
C GLY A 51 -8.20 -7.32 12.91
N ARG A 52 -7.30 -7.10 11.94
CA ARG A 52 -6.59 -8.16 11.21
C ARG A 52 -5.08 -8.05 11.42
N GLU A 53 -4.38 -9.15 11.19
CA GLU A 53 -2.92 -9.23 11.26
C GLU A 53 -2.30 -8.98 9.87
N PRO A 54 -1.45 -7.95 9.70
CA PRO A 54 -0.77 -7.70 8.43
C PRO A 54 0.35 -8.71 8.16
N MET A 55 0.52 -9.07 6.89
CA MET A 55 1.65 -9.87 6.41
C MET A 55 2.09 -9.37 5.03
N GLN A 56 3.31 -8.85 4.92
CA GLN A 56 3.93 -8.64 3.61
C GLN A 56 4.23 -10.00 2.97
N ARG A 57 3.86 -10.13 1.69
CA ARG A 57 3.92 -11.39 0.96
C ARG A 57 4.79 -11.33 -0.28
N ASP A 58 5.29 -12.48 -0.69
CA ASP A 58 5.87 -12.67 -2.02
C ASP A 58 4.78 -12.92 -3.09
N THR A 59 5.21 -13.15 -4.33
CA THR A 59 4.32 -13.45 -5.47
C THR A 59 3.57 -14.78 -5.31
N MET A 60 4.00 -15.62 -4.38
CA MET A 60 3.45 -16.94 -4.08
C MET A 60 2.66 -16.92 -2.76
N TYR A 61 2.32 -15.73 -2.25
CA TYR A 61 1.54 -15.49 -1.03
C TYR A 61 2.20 -16.03 0.25
N ARG A 62 3.50 -16.26 0.23
CA ARG A 62 4.29 -16.62 1.42
C ARG A 62 4.81 -15.36 2.09
N LYS A 63 5.26 -15.47 3.34
CA LYS A 63 5.92 -14.36 4.05
C LYS A 63 7.12 -13.85 3.22
N ALA A 64 7.15 -12.54 2.98
CA ALA A 64 8.24 -11.90 2.27
C ALA A 64 9.57 -12.01 3.05
N ASP A 65 10.68 -12.00 2.32
CA ASP A 65 12.02 -11.97 2.91
C ASP A 65 12.23 -10.69 3.73
N SER A 66 12.80 -10.82 4.92
CA SER A 66 13.01 -9.70 5.85
C SER A 66 13.82 -8.55 5.23
N SER A 67 14.74 -8.83 4.32
CA SER A 67 15.51 -7.79 3.62
C SER A 67 14.64 -7.00 2.63
N GLN A 68 13.62 -7.63 2.04
CA GLN A 68 12.66 -6.96 1.15
C GLN A 68 11.66 -6.16 1.96
N ILE A 69 11.18 -6.71 3.08
CA ILE A 69 10.37 -5.98 4.05
C ILE A 69 11.12 -4.71 4.46
N GLN A 70 12.35 -4.82 4.95
CA GLN A 70 13.10 -3.64 5.42
C GLN A 70 13.28 -2.54 4.35
N LYS A 71 13.40 -2.92 3.07
CA LYS A 71 13.53 -1.97 1.95
C LYS A 71 12.22 -1.26 1.60
N SER A 72 11.07 -1.84 1.93
CA SER A 72 9.77 -1.26 1.57
C SER A 72 9.35 -0.11 2.49
N TYR A 73 9.86 -0.08 3.73
CA TYR A 73 9.56 0.94 4.73
C TYR A 73 10.40 2.21 4.56
N GLY A 74 9.91 3.30 5.15
CA GLY A 74 10.66 4.55 5.33
C GLY A 74 10.72 5.42 4.07
N ASN A 75 9.96 5.08 3.02
CA ASN A 75 10.04 5.78 1.75
C ASN A 75 9.18 7.06 1.71
N GLN A 76 9.48 8.01 2.59
CA GLN A 76 8.71 9.25 2.78
C GLN A 76 8.65 10.15 1.53
N GLN A 77 9.57 9.95 0.57
CA GLN A 77 9.56 10.65 -0.72
C GLN A 77 8.33 10.32 -1.59
N LEU A 78 7.64 9.20 -1.31
CA LEU A 78 6.42 8.77 -2.02
C LEU A 78 5.15 9.51 -1.53
N ILE A 79 5.14 10.00 -0.28
CA ILE A 79 3.99 10.72 0.29
C ILE A 79 4.08 12.22 0.03
N LEU A 80 5.30 12.76 0.04
CA LEU A 80 5.57 14.17 -0.19
C LEU A 80 5.88 14.32 -1.68
N GLY A 81 4.83 14.57 -2.47
CA GLY A 81 4.97 14.94 -3.87
C GLY A 81 6.14 15.90 -4.04
N SER A 82 7.09 15.53 -4.88
CA SER A 82 8.22 16.36 -5.27
C SER A 82 7.74 17.78 -5.53
N ALA A 83 8.30 18.73 -4.75
CA ALA A 83 8.07 20.16 -4.87
C ALA A 83 8.24 20.68 -6.30
#